data_AF-A0A285M9J6-F1
#
_entry.id   AF-A0A285M9J6-F1
#
_cell.length_a   1.000
_cell.length_b   1.000
_cell.length_c   1.000
_cell.angle_alpha   90.00
_cell.angle_beta   90.00
_cell.angle_gamma   90.00
#
_symmetry.space_group_name_H-M   'P 1'
#
loop_
_entity.id
_entity.type
_entity.pdbx_description
1 polymer ?
#
loop_
_entity_poly.entity_id
_entity_poly.type
_entity_poly.pdbx_seq_one_letter_code
_entity_poly.pdbx_strand_id
1 'polypeptide(L)'
;MELAGMSRHSSFVDQCIHFALKSAIGALIRRSNDTTTSLGFPYSIGAVGFLKDFSPMSEQRQNPTSQDFSMIEDDSSASAALCASESGSSSELHQDDDWNGEGDTLHEECGVFGIVGADDAAALTALGLHALQHRGQEAAGIATYDGEHFHLERRFGLVGDNFSNSDVLERLPGNVSIGHNRYSTAGGAGLRNVQPLFAELEGGGIAVAHNGQFTNAMTLRRSLIKRGAIFQSTSDSEVVLQLIAKSRESDIIDRFIDAIRQMEGGYALVALTRKKLIGARDPLGIRPLVLGDLNGSPVFASETCALDMIGAKFVREVKNGEVIVCTKEDGIRSFHPFAERPARLDIFEYIYFSRPDSFIAGRSVYEVRKSLGAELAKECPLDVDVVVPVPDSGVPAALGYAQEIGIPFELGIVRNHYVGRTFIEPTQQIRALGVRLKHSANRSQVEGKRIVLVDDSLVRGTTSSKIVQMMRDAGAKEVHMLLASPPITHSDFYGIDTPDRKKLLAAQMNLESMRKYIGADSLGFVSIDGVYRACGFDRRNPDAPQFTDHCFTGDYPTDLVDFEGEENHRAPGLLKD
;
A
#
# COMPACT_ATOMS: atom_id res chain seq x y z
N MET A 1 0.78 65.20 -9.02
CA MET A 1 -0.48 65.53 -8.32
C MET A 1 -1.40 64.34 -8.50
N GLU A 2 -1.21 63.30 -7.69
CA GLU A 2 -1.87 63.07 -6.40
C GLU A 2 -3.31 62.54 -6.53
N LEU A 3 -3.45 61.28 -6.09
CA LEU A 3 -4.58 60.65 -5.38
C LEU A 3 -5.96 60.57 -6.06
N ALA A 4 -6.30 59.34 -6.50
CA ALA A 4 -7.65 58.78 -6.37
C ALA A 4 -7.57 57.24 -6.35
N GLY A 5 -7.27 56.69 -5.17
CA GLY A 5 -7.45 55.28 -4.84
C GLY A 5 -8.76 55.04 -4.08
N MET A 6 -9.19 53.78 -4.09
CA MET A 6 -10.25 53.17 -3.26
C MET A 6 -11.71 53.39 -3.70
N SER A 7 -12.23 52.46 -4.52
CA SER A 7 -13.58 51.90 -4.34
C SER A 7 -13.79 50.70 -5.27
N ARG A 8 -13.40 49.49 -4.84
CA ARG A 8 -13.81 48.23 -5.50
C ARG A 8 -13.62 46.97 -4.64
N HIS A 9 -13.68 47.08 -3.31
CA HIS A 9 -13.52 45.94 -2.39
C HIS A 9 -14.65 45.73 -1.36
N SER A 10 -15.75 46.49 -1.38
CA SER A 10 -16.80 46.33 -0.36
C SER A 10 -17.97 45.42 -0.73
N SER A 11 -18.09 44.87 -1.94
CA SER A 11 -19.27 44.06 -2.30
C SER A 11 -19.13 42.55 -2.06
N PHE A 12 -17.91 42.04 -1.84
CA PHE A 12 -17.66 40.60 -1.68
C PHE A 12 -17.65 40.17 -0.20
N VAL A 13 -17.15 41.03 0.69
CA VAL A 13 -17.10 40.77 2.14
C VAL A 13 -18.51 40.75 2.76
N ASP A 14 -19.40 41.63 2.31
CA ASP A 14 -20.79 41.68 2.78
C ASP A 14 -21.63 40.46 2.35
N GLN A 15 -21.32 39.86 1.19
CA GLN A 15 -21.98 38.62 0.74
C GLN A 15 -21.53 37.40 1.54
N CYS A 16 -20.27 37.33 1.95
CA CYS A 16 -19.75 36.25 2.79
C CYS A 16 -20.31 36.30 4.22
N ILE A 17 -20.45 37.49 4.80
CA ILE A 17 -21.02 37.68 6.15
C ILE A 17 -22.51 37.30 6.17
N HIS A 18 -23.27 37.64 5.13
CA HIS A 18 -24.69 37.30 5.05
C HIS A 18 -24.95 35.80 4.89
N PHE A 19 -24.02 35.05 4.26
CA PHE A 19 -24.13 33.59 4.13
C PHE A 19 -23.76 32.87 5.43
N ALA A 20 -22.74 33.36 6.15
CA ALA A 20 -22.34 32.82 7.45
C ALA A 20 -23.43 32.99 8.53
N LEU A 21 -24.12 34.13 8.55
CA LEU A 21 -25.22 34.40 9.49
C LEU A 21 -26.46 33.53 9.23
N LYS A 22 -26.79 33.21 7.97
CA LYS A 22 -27.91 32.29 7.64
C LYS A 22 -27.64 30.85 8.08
N SER A 23 -26.41 30.38 7.95
CA SER A 23 -26.02 29.03 8.39
C SER A 23 -25.98 28.90 9.92
N ALA A 24 -25.55 29.96 10.63
CA ALA A 24 -25.55 29.98 12.10
C ALA A 24 -26.97 30.01 12.70
N ILE A 25 -27.91 30.72 12.08
CA ILE A 25 -29.32 30.76 12.51
C ILE A 25 -30.02 29.41 12.22
N GLY A 26 -29.69 28.75 11.11
CA GLY A 26 -30.20 27.40 10.80
C GLY A 26 -29.74 26.32 11.78
N ALA A 27 -28.54 26.47 12.35
CA ALA A 27 -27.99 25.55 13.36
C ALA A 27 -28.57 25.81 14.77
N LEU A 28 -28.91 27.06 15.12
CA LEU A 28 -29.56 27.38 16.39
C LEU A 28 -31.03 26.92 16.43
N ILE A 29 -31.76 26.96 15.31
CA ILE A 29 -33.16 26.52 15.23
C ILE A 29 -33.30 24.99 15.30
N ARG A 30 -32.24 24.22 14.99
CA ARG A 30 -32.24 22.76 15.15
C ARG A 30 -31.88 22.26 16.55
N ARG A 31 -31.44 23.14 17.46
CA ARG A 31 -31.07 22.80 18.84
C ARG A 31 -32.12 23.15 19.90
N SER A 32 -33.30 23.65 19.52
CA SER A 32 -34.34 24.10 20.47
C SER A 32 -35.66 23.33 20.42
N ASN A 33 -35.72 22.14 19.80
CA ASN A 33 -36.98 21.38 19.65
C ASN A 33 -37.06 20.09 20.47
N ASP A 34 -36.33 20.00 21.59
CA ASP A 34 -36.63 19.06 22.66
C ASP A 34 -37.11 19.84 23.88
N THR A 35 -38.41 20.16 23.91
CA THR A 35 -39.18 20.41 25.14
C THR A 35 -40.68 20.56 24.85
N THR A 36 -41.44 19.58 25.34
CA THR A 36 -42.79 19.69 25.92
C THR A 36 -44.04 20.07 25.09
N THR A 37 -45.00 19.12 25.18
CA THR A 37 -46.47 19.27 25.34
C THR A 37 -47.39 19.54 24.14
N SER A 38 -48.34 18.61 24.03
CA SER A 38 -49.58 18.58 23.27
C SER A 38 -50.46 19.82 23.43
N LEU A 39 -51.09 20.29 22.34
CA LEU A 39 -52.50 20.72 22.30
C LEU A 39 -52.96 21.09 20.85
N GLY A 40 -53.96 20.34 20.38
CA GLY A 40 -55.08 20.62 19.46
C GLY A 40 -55.07 21.66 18.31
N PHE A 41 -55.26 21.14 17.08
CA PHE A 41 -56.25 21.49 16.02
C PHE A 41 -56.29 22.92 15.39
N PRO A 42 -56.93 23.12 14.20
CA PRO A 42 -56.59 22.62 12.85
C PRO A 42 -56.58 23.75 11.79
N TYR A 43 -56.08 23.53 10.57
CA TYR A 43 -56.72 24.04 9.34
C TYR A 43 -56.22 23.28 8.11
N SER A 44 -57.19 22.91 7.29
CA SER A 44 -57.15 22.10 6.07
C SER A 44 -56.98 22.96 4.80
N ILE A 45 -56.48 22.33 3.73
CA ILE A 45 -56.73 22.48 2.28
C ILE A 45 -55.54 21.75 1.61
N GLY A 46 -55.63 20.79 0.70
CA GLY A 46 -56.72 20.13 -0.02
C GLY A 46 -56.08 19.34 -1.18
N ALA A 47 -56.50 18.08 -1.33
CA ALA A 47 -56.50 17.14 -2.48
C ALA A 47 -55.44 17.31 -3.60
N VAL A 48 -54.79 16.26 -4.12
CA VAL A 48 -55.30 15.05 -4.84
C VAL A 48 -54.18 13.97 -4.71
N GLY A 49 -54.37 12.69 -4.40
CA GLY A 49 -55.50 11.79 -4.55
C GLY A 49 -55.22 10.75 -5.64
N PHE A 50 -54.43 9.70 -5.36
CA PHE A 50 -54.70 8.35 -5.89
C PHE A 50 -54.24 7.29 -4.89
N LEU A 51 -55.25 6.54 -4.43
CA LEU A 51 -55.28 5.48 -3.44
C LEU A 51 -55.14 4.12 -4.13
N LYS A 52 -54.51 3.16 -3.44
CA LYS A 52 -55.07 1.88 -2.94
C LYS A 52 -53.98 0.81 -2.89
N ASP A 53 -53.49 0.48 -1.69
CA ASP A 53 -53.98 -0.55 -0.73
C ASP A 53 -53.29 -1.90 -1.05
N PHE A 54 -52.62 -2.62 -0.15
CA PHE A 54 -53.07 -3.08 1.17
C PHE A 54 -51.90 -3.35 2.14
N SER A 55 -52.20 -3.20 3.43
CA SER A 55 -51.35 -3.39 4.60
C SER A 55 -51.44 -4.82 5.20
N PRO A 56 -50.66 -5.14 6.26
CA PRO A 56 -50.21 -6.48 6.65
C PRO A 56 -50.93 -7.08 7.88
N MET A 57 -50.65 -8.35 8.19
CA MET A 57 -50.89 -9.09 9.46
C MET A 57 -50.17 -10.45 9.31
N SER A 58 -49.70 -11.22 10.31
CA SER A 58 -49.31 -11.15 11.72
C SER A 58 -48.99 -12.61 12.14
N GLU A 59 -48.41 -12.82 13.33
CA GLU A 59 -48.32 -14.11 14.09
C GLU A 59 -47.27 -15.16 13.66
N GLN A 60 -46.74 -16.07 14.50
CA GLN A 60 -46.36 -16.16 15.92
C GLN A 60 -45.82 -17.61 16.10
N ARG A 61 -44.78 -17.82 16.93
CA ARG A 61 -44.41 -19.08 17.67
C ARG A 61 -43.96 -20.31 16.83
N GLN A 62 -43.13 -21.27 17.26
CA GLN A 62 -42.36 -21.64 18.47
C GLN A 62 -41.39 -22.81 18.10
N ASN A 63 -40.28 -22.98 18.84
CA ASN A 63 -39.37 -24.14 18.82
C ASN A 63 -40.05 -25.46 19.28
N PRO A 64 -39.44 -26.65 19.05
CA PRO A 64 -38.67 -27.31 20.14
C PRO A 64 -37.42 -28.14 19.70
N THR A 65 -36.84 -28.75 20.72
CA THR A 65 -35.48 -29.26 21.02
C THR A 65 -35.18 -30.74 20.71
N SER A 66 -33.87 -31.06 20.65
CA SER A 66 -33.12 -32.23 21.20
C SER A 66 -33.51 -33.70 20.89
N GLN A 67 -32.56 -34.52 20.41
CA GLN A 67 -31.89 -35.64 21.14
C GLN A 67 -31.13 -36.64 20.24
N ASP A 68 -30.03 -37.13 20.83
CA ASP A 68 -28.95 -38.08 20.48
C ASP A 68 -29.24 -39.50 19.91
N PHE A 69 -28.11 -40.17 19.56
CA PHE A 69 -27.80 -41.61 19.38
C PHE A 69 -28.23 -42.25 18.03
N SER A 70 -27.46 -43.10 17.32
CA SER A 70 -26.42 -44.07 17.70
C SER A 70 -25.52 -44.50 16.51
N MET A 71 -24.35 -45.07 16.84
CA MET A 71 -23.42 -45.82 15.98
C MET A 71 -24.07 -46.96 15.18
N ILE A 72 -23.54 -47.23 13.97
CA ILE A 72 -23.34 -48.58 13.41
C ILE A 72 -22.03 -48.58 12.59
N GLU A 73 -21.09 -49.44 13.00
CA GLU A 73 -19.94 -49.92 12.23
C GLU A 73 -20.38 -50.96 11.20
N ASP A 74 -19.75 -51.02 10.01
CA ASP A 74 -19.28 -52.29 9.44
C ASP A 74 -18.33 -52.06 8.23
N ASP A 75 -17.11 -52.55 8.42
CA ASP A 75 -16.23 -53.32 7.52
C ASP A 75 -16.86 -53.85 6.19
N SER A 76 -16.17 -54.12 5.08
CA SER A 76 -14.79 -54.48 4.80
C SER A 76 -14.55 -54.67 3.28
N SER A 77 -13.31 -54.40 2.86
CA SER A 77 -12.46 -55.16 1.93
C SER A 77 -12.83 -55.52 0.47
N ALA A 78 -11.77 -55.37 -0.34
CA ALA A 78 -11.31 -56.24 -1.43
C ALA A 78 -11.66 -55.88 -2.89
N SER A 79 -10.63 -55.48 -3.64
CA SER A 79 -10.24 -56.13 -4.90
C SER A 79 -8.92 -55.58 -5.41
N ALA A 80 -7.96 -56.46 -5.64
CA ALA A 80 -6.66 -56.19 -6.22
C ALA A 80 -6.54 -56.83 -7.61
N ALA A 81 -5.82 -56.11 -8.47
CA ALA A 81 -4.90 -56.60 -9.50
C ALA A 81 -5.40 -56.92 -10.94
N LEU A 82 -4.52 -56.49 -11.86
CA LEU A 82 -4.21 -56.97 -13.22
C LEU A 82 -4.97 -56.34 -14.40
N CYS A 83 -4.28 -55.43 -15.11
CA CYS A 83 -3.73 -55.73 -16.44
C CYS A 83 -2.73 -54.65 -16.88
N ALA A 84 -1.53 -55.09 -17.25
CA ALA A 84 -0.51 -54.29 -17.91
C ALA A 84 -0.50 -54.62 -19.41
N SER A 85 -0.47 -53.59 -20.26
CA SER A 85 0.08 -53.68 -21.63
C SER A 85 0.49 -52.30 -22.11
N GLU A 86 1.68 -52.24 -22.69
CA GLU A 86 2.46 -51.09 -23.13
C GLU A 86 1.78 -50.21 -24.19
N SER A 87 2.02 -48.89 -24.13
CA SER A 87 2.42 -48.08 -25.30
C SER A 87 2.91 -46.71 -24.82
N GLY A 88 4.05 -46.28 -25.38
CA GLY A 88 4.67 -45.01 -25.02
C GLY A 88 3.91 -43.81 -25.57
N SER A 89 3.83 -42.76 -24.76
CA SER A 89 3.84 -41.38 -25.25
C SER A 89 4.47 -40.48 -24.18
N SER A 90 5.30 -39.57 -24.64
CA SER A 90 5.88 -38.47 -23.88
C SER A 90 4.77 -37.64 -23.23
N SER A 91 4.59 -37.77 -21.92
CA SER A 91 3.69 -36.88 -21.16
C SER A 91 4.42 -35.57 -20.91
N GLU A 92 4.13 -34.58 -21.76
CA GLU A 92 4.34 -33.17 -21.44
C GLU A 92 3.66 -32.88 -20.11
N LEU A 93 4.48 -32.47 -19.14
CA LEU A 93 4.03 -31.95 -17.86
C LEU A 93 3.28 -30.65 -18.14
N HIS A 94 1.95 -30.70 -18.11
CA HIS A 94 1.12 -29.52 -18.01
C HIS A 94 1.53 -28.77 -16.73
N GLN A 95 2.24 -27.65 -16.91
CA GLN A 95 2.46 -26.66 -15.87
C GLN A 95 1.12 -26.01 -15.56
N ASP A 96 0.66 -26.21 -14.33
CA ASP A 96 -0.37 -25.38 -13.72
C ASP A 96 0.15 -23.94 -13.64
N ASP A 97 -0.27 -23.11 -14.60
CA ASP A 97 -0.05 -21.67 -14.55
C ASP A 97 -0.85 -21.09 -13.37
N ASP A 98 -0.14 -20.46 -12.44
CA ASP A 98 -0.72 -19.74 -11.32
C ASP A 98 -1.31 -18.41 -11.84
N TRP A 99 -2.62 -18.43 -12.10
CA TRP A 99 -3.38 -17.37 -12.77
C TRP A 99 -3.78 -16.25 -11.79
N ASN A 100 -3.00 -15.17 -11.75
CA ASN A 100 -3.49 -13.84 -11.35
C ASN A 100 -3.33 -12.87 -12.53
N GLY A 101 -4.45 -12.47 -13.13
CA GLY A 101 -4.56 -11.58 -14.29
C GLY A 101 -4.30 -10.09 -14.00
N GLU A 102 -3.54 -9.77 -12.96
CA GLU A 102 -3.13 -8.42 -12.56
C GLU A 102 -1.62 -8.43 -12.31
N GLY A 103 -0.78 -7.46 -12.64
CA GLY A 103 -0.67 -6.55 -13.77
C GLY A 103 0.84 -6.44 -14.11
N ASP A 104 1.23 -5.50 -14.97
CA ASP A 104 2.62 -5.24 -15.35
C ASP A 104 3.33 -4.24 -14.41
N THR A 105 2.73 -4.00 -13.24
CA THR A 105 3.09 -2.97 -12.28
C THR A 105 3.79 -3.60 -11.10
N LEU A 106 4.79 -2.90 -10.57
CA LEU A 106 5.26 -3.20 -9.23
C LEU A 106 4.09 -3.04 -8.26
N HIS A 107 3.98 -3.99 -7.36
CA HIS A 107 2.86 -4.06 -6.44
C HIS A 107 3.22 -3.42 -5.11
N GLU A 108 2.24 -2.68 -4.57
CA GLU A 108 2.38 -1.73 -3.45
C GLU A 108 3.02 -2.38 -2.22
N GLU A 109 3.85 -1.61 -1.50
CA GLU A 109 4.32 -1.99 -0.17
C GLU A 109 3.19 -1.91 0.86
N CYS A 110 3.44 -2.30 2.11
CA CYS A 110 2.49 -2.08 3.20
C CYS A 110 2.60 -0.64 3.76
N GLY A 111 1.56 -0.18 4.45
CA GLY A 111 1.56 1.10 5.16
C GLY A 111 1.35 0.90 6.65
N VAL A 112 2.15 1.54 7.50
CA VAL A 112 1.97 1.51 8.97
C VAL A 112 1.62 2.90 9.50
N PHE A 113 0.78 2.91 10.53
CA PHE A 113 0.39 4.10 11.27
C PHE A 113 0.29 3.78 12.77
N GLY A 114 0.57 4.75 13.64
CA GLY A 114 0.23 4.64 15.05
C GLY A 114 0.21 5.97 15.77
N ILE A 115 -0.63 6.07 16.80
CA ILE A 115 -0.82 7.28 17.61
C ILE A 115 -1.03 6.90 19.07
N VAL A 116 -0.53 7.73 19.99
CA VAL A 116 -0.71 7.56 21.44
C VAL A 116 -1.19 8.84 22.09
N GLY A 117 -2.13 8.70 23.04
CA GLY A 117 -2.64 9.79 23.85
C GLY A 117 -3.68 10.66 23.14
N ALA A 118 -4.50 10.08 22.25
CA ALA A 118 -5.58 10.77 21.55
C ALA A 118 -6.92 10.06 21.79
N ASP A 119 -7.98 10.77 22.18
CA ASP A 119 -9.25 10.14 22.59
C ASP A 119 -9.91 9.35 21.45
N ASP A 120 -9.81 9.82 20.20
CA ASP A 120 -10.34 9.17 18.99
C ASP A 120 -9.26 8.40 18.21
N ALA A 121 -8.34 7.72 18.92
CA ALA A 121 -7.16 7.09 18.32
C ALA A 121 -7.49 6.14 17.14
N ALA A 122 -8.56 5.35 17.25
CA ALA A 122 -8.98 4.44 16.18
C ALA A 122 -9.41 5.18 14.89
N ALA A 123 -10.18 6.25 15.03
CA ALA A 123 -10.67 7.04 13.89
C ALA A 123 -9.50 7.79 13.22
N LEU A 124 -8.58 8.34 14.01
CA LEU A 124 -7.37 8.98 13.50
C LEU A 124 -6.47 7.97 12.76
N THR A 125 -6.32 6.76 13.30
CA THR A 125 -5.62 5.67 12.61
C THR A 125 -6.30 5.30 11.30
N ALA A 126 -7.64 5.19 11.26
CA ALA A 126 -8.37 4.92 10.03
C ALA A 126 -8.15 6.01 8.96
N LEU A 127 -8.16 7.30 9.35
CA LEU A 127 -7.87 8.41 8.44
C LEU A 127 -6.41 8.39 7.95
N GLY A 128 -5.45 8.15 8.85
CA GLY A 128 -4.04 8.01 8.49
C GLY A 128 -3.79 6.85 7.52
N LEU A 129 -4.40 5.69 7.78
CA LEU A 129 -4.36 4.55 6.86
C LEU A 129 -5.07 4.84 5.54
N HIS A 130 -6.17 5.59 5.54
CA HIS A 130 -6.81 5.98 4.29
C HIS A 130 -5.89 6.84 3.41
N ALA A 131 -5.09 7.72 4.01
CA ALA A 131 -4.06 8.46 3.30
C ALA A 131 -2.91 7.57 2.76
N LEU A 132 -2.67 6.42 3.39
CA LEU A 132 -1.70 5.41 2.97
C LEU A 132 -2.34 4.27 2.16
N GLN A 133 -3.55 4.45 1.61
CA GLN A 133 -4.28 3.38 0.91
C GLN A 133 -3.54 2.86 -0.33
N HIS A 134 -2.70 3.70 -0.95
CA HIS A 134 -1.80 3.34 -2.05
C HIS A 134 -0.61 2.47 -1.62
N ARG A 135 -0.52 2.13 -0.33
CA ARG A 135 0.42 1.15 0.23
C ARG A 135 -0.32 -0.12 0.64
N GLY A 136 -1.19 -0.64 -0.21
CA GLY A 136 -1.88 -1.90 0.04
C GLY A 136 -3.38 -1.72 0.17
N GLN A 137 -4.09 -2.42 -0.71
CA GLN A 137 -5.54 -2.34 -0.88
C GLN A 137 -6.22 -3.70 -0.63
N GLU A 138 -5.46 -4.72 -0.25
CA GLU A 138 -5.99 -6.07 -0.10
C GLU A 138 -6.62 -6.31 1.26
N ALA A 139 -6.08 -5.68 2.30
CA ALA A 139 -6.62 -5.76 3.64
C ALA A 139 -6.15 -4.57 4.48
N ALA A 140 -6.91 -4.27 5.52
CA ALA A 140 -6.55 -3.30 6.53
C ALA A 140 -6.86 -3.84 7.92
N GLY A 141 -6.11 -3.37 8.91
CA GLY A 141 -6.39 -3.69 10.30
C GLY A 141 -6.00 -2.56 11.24
N ILE A 142 -6.70 -2.51 12.37
CA ILE A 142 -6.48 -1.54 13.45
C ILE A 142 -6.49 -2.31 14.77
N ALA A 143 -5.51 -2.00 15.62
CA ALA A 143 -5.47 -2.44 17.00
C ALA A 143 -5.51 -1.22 17.93
N THR A 144 -6.22 -1.34 19.05
CA THR A 144 -6.28 -0.31 20.11
C THR A 144 -6.10 -0.93 21.49
N TYR A 145 -5.84 -0.08 22.47
CA TYR A 145 -5.84 -0.45 23.88
C TYR A 145 -6.61 0.58 24.69
N ASP A 146 -7.59 0.13 25.48
CA ASP A 146 -8.50 1.00 26.24
C ASP A 146 -8.06 1.29 27.68
N GLY A 147 -6.91 0.76 28.10
CA GLY A 147 -6.42 0.80 29.48
C GLY A 147 -6.58 -0.52 30.23
N GLU A 148 -7.40 -1.44 29.71
CA GLU A 148 -7.64 -2.76 30.27
C GLU A 148 -7.43 -3.87 29.24
N HIS A 149 -8.04 -3.75 28.06
CA HIS A 149 -8.11 -4.74 27.00
C HIS A 149 -7.55 -4.23 25.68
N PHE A 150 -6.95 -5.16 24.92
CA PHE A 150 -6.62 -4.93 23.52
C PHE A 150 -7.83 -5.25 22.65
N HIS A 151 -8.07 -4.40 21.66
CA HIS A 151 -9.11 -4.60 20.65
C HIS A 151 -8.45 -4.67 19.28
N LEU A 152 -8.92 -5.57 18.42
CA LEU A 152 -8.33 -5.82 17.12
C LEU A 152 -9.42 -6.05 16.09
N GLU A 153 -9.40 -5.26 15.02
CA GLU A 153 -10.25 -5.44 13.87
C GLU A 153 -9.41 -5.56 12.61
N ARG A 154 -9.62 -6.66 11.87
CA ARG A 154 -8.90 -6.98 10.63
C ARG A 154 -9.91 -7.34 9.56
N ARG A 155 -9.75 -6.78 8.38
CA ARG A 155 -10.69 -6.92 7.27
C ARG A 155 -9.96 -6.97 5.93
N PHE A 156 -10.53 -7.70 5.00
CA PHE A 156 -10.14 -7.62 3.59
C PHE A 156 -10.72 -6.37 2.93
N GLY A 157 -10.03 -5.86 1.91
CA GLY A 157 -10.43 -4.70 1.14
C GLY A 157 -9.91 -3.37 1.72
N LEU A 158 -10.54 -2.29 1.26
CA LEU A 158 -10.09 -0.92 1.52
C LEU A 158 -10.43 -0.46 2.93
N VAL A 159 -9.66 0.50 3.45
CA VAL A 159 -9.93 1.16 4.74
C VAL A 159 -11.28 1.86 4.70
N GLY A 160 -11.58 2.56 3.61
CA GLY A 160 -12.84 3.30 3.45
C GLY A 160 -14.08 2.42 3.46
N ASP A 161 -13.97 1.16 3.03
CA ASP A 161 -15.10 0.22 3.02
C ASP A 161 -15.32 -0.41 4.40
N ASN A 162 -14.26 -0.53 5.20
CA ASN A 162 -14.26 -1.32 6.43
C ASN A 162 -14.29 -0.49 7.71
N PHE A 163 -13.68 0.69 7.72
CA PHE A 163 -13.47 1.50 8.93
C PHE A 163 -14.15 2.89 8.85
N SER A 164 -15.04 3.09 7.87
CA SER A 164 -15.92 4.27 7.78
C SER A 164 -17.20 4.13 8.60
N ASN A 165 -17.57 2.90 8.99
CA ASN A 165 -18.76 2.64 9.80
C ASN A 165 -18.45 2.83 11.29
N SER A 166 -19.28 3.62 11.98
CA SER A 166 -19.21 3.83 13.44
C SER A 166 -19.22 2.53 14.21
N ASP A 167 -20.01 1.53 13.81
CA ASP A 167 -20.13 0.24 14.52
C ASP A 167 -18.79 -0.49 14.63
N VAL A 168 -17.92 -0.33 13.62
CA VAL A 168 -16.58 -0.95 13.62
C VAL A 168 -15.64 -0.19 14.54
N LEU A 169 -15.68 1.15 14.50
CA LEU A 169 -14.85 2.00 15.35
C LEU A 169 -15.24 1.91 16.84
N GLU A 170 -16.53 1.72 17.15
CA GLU A 170 -17.02 1.50 18.51
C GLU A 170 -16.45 0.22 19.16
N ARG A 171 -16.04 -0.76 18.35
CA ARG A 171 -15.35 -1.99 18.82
C ARG A 171 -13.83 -1.80 18.97
N LEU A 172 -13.32 -0.59 18.74
CA LEU A 172 -11.92 -0.23 18.88
C LEU A 172 -11.75 0.93 19.88
N PRO A 173 -12.24 0.81 21.13
CA PRO A 173 -12.07 1.87 22.11
C PRO A 173 -10.59 2.01 22.51
N GLY A 174 -10.25 3.20 23.01
CA GLY A 174 -8.96 3.47 23.62
C GLY A 174 -8.24 4.68 23.03
N ASN A 175 -7.20 5.12 23.76
CA ASN A 175 -6.49 6.35 23.44
C ASN A 175 -5.14 6.13 22.74
N VAL A 176 -4.86 4.89 22.37
CA VAL A 176 -3.66 4.48 21.66
C VAL A 176 -4.05 3.45 20.60
N SER A 177 -3.49 3.61 19.42
CA SER A 177 -3.85 2.81 18.26
C SER A 177 -2.67 2.61 17.33
N ILE A 178 -2.64 1.44 16.69
CA ILE A 178 -1.78 1.16 15.55
C ILE A 178 -2.62 0.58 14.42
N GLY A 179 -2.18 0.79 13.19
CA GLY A 179 -2.88 0.38 12.00
C GLY A 179 -1.95 -0.08 10.90
N HIS A 180 -2.49 -0.88 9.99
CA HIS A 180 -1.75 -1.42 8.86
C HIS A 180 -2.61 -1.53 7.61
N ASN A 181 -2.09 -1.07 6.48
CA ASN A 181 -2.58 -1.41 5.14
C ASN A 181 -1.70 -2.49 4.55
N ARG A 182 -2.33 -3.54 4.06
CA ARG A 182 -1.64 -4.73 3.55
C ARG A 182 -1.75 -4.82 2.04
N TYR A 183 -0.61 -5.11 1.44
CA TYR A 183 -0.51 -5.80 0.18
C TYR A 183 0.01 -7.22 0.43
N SER A 184 -0.46 -8.24 -0.30
CA SER A 184 0.08 -9.59 -0.10
C SER A 184 1.47 -9.69 -0.69
N THR A 185 2.47 -9.66 0.18
CA THR A 185 3.84 -10.06 -0.13
C THR A 185 4.00 -11.58 0.13
N ALA A 186 5.20 -12.02 0.53
CA ALA A 186 5.46 -13.38 0.94
C ALA A 186 4.54 -13.84 2.10
N GLY A 187 3.99 -15.04 1.99
CA GLY A 187 3.11 -15.64 3.00
C GLY A 187 1.65 -15.81 2.57
N GLY A 188 1.20 -15.15 1.50
CA GLY A 188 -0.12 -15.38 0.89
C GLY A 188 -1.28 -14.59 1.51
N ALA A 189 -2.45 -14.64 0.89
CA ALA A 189 -3.56 -13.68 1.13
C ALA A 189 -4.52 -14.02 2.28
N GLY A 190 -4.20 -14.96 3.17
CA GLY A 190 -5.12 -15.37 4.24
C GLY A 190 -5.33 -14.30 5.32
N LEU A 191 -6.52 -14.29 5.96
CA LEU A 191 -6.87 -13.32 7.02
C LEU A 191 -5.89 -13.40 8.20
N ARG A 192 -5.34 -14.59 8.44
CA ARG A 192 -4.26 -14.86 9.41
C ARG A 192 -3.02 -13.99 9.23
N ASN A 193 -2.77 -13.48 8.02
CA ASN A 193 -1.63 -12.63 7.68
C ASN A 193 -1.98 -11.13 7.68
N VAL A 194 -3.25 -10.77 7.91
CA VAL A 194 -3.65 -9.37 8.05
C VAL A 194 -3.14 -8.85 9.39
N GLN A 195 -2.43 -7.74 9.34
CA GLN A 195 -1.83 -7.06 10.48
C GLN A 195 -2.75 -5.92 10.97
N PRO A 196 -2.59 -5.39 12.19
CA PRO A 196 -1.60 -5.77 13.21
C PRO A 196 -1.75 -7.21 13.70
N LEU A 197 -0.62 -7.88 13.96
CA LEU A 197 -0.61 -9.17 14.63
C LEU A 197 -0.49 -8.96 16.14
N PHE A 198 -1.24 -9.73 16.93
CA PHE A 198 -1.26 -9.63 18.39
C PHE A 198 -0.81 -10.94 19.05
N ALA A 199 -0.10 -10.83 20.17
CA ALA A 199 0.20 -11.94 21.06
C ALA A 199 0.12 -11.50 22.53
N GLU A 200 -0.45 -12.36 23.39
CA GLU A 200 -0.32 -12.22 24.84
C GLU A 200 0.98 -12.88 25.28
N LEU A 201 1.86 -12.09 25.90
CA LEU A 201 3.15 -12.54 26.43
C LEU A 201 3.11 -12.55 27.96
N GLU A 202 4.12 -13.15 28.60
CA GLU A 202 4.27 -13.12 30.06
C GLU A 202 4.33 -11.68 30.62
N GLY A 203 4.91 -10.74 29.86
CA GLY A 203 4.95 -9.31 30.19
C GLY A 203 3.70 -8.52 29.78
N GLY A 204 2.65 -9.19 29.30
CA GLY A 204 1.42 -8.61 28.76
C GLY A 204 1.34 -8.60 27.24
N GLY A 205 0.16 -8.21 26.73
CA GLY A 205 -0.12 -8.11 25.29
C GLY A 205 0.75 -7.13 24.51
N ILE A 206 1.08 -7.52 23.28
CA ILE A 206 1.74 -6.68 22.28
C ILE A 206 1.09 -6.89 20.91
N ALA A 207 0.84 -5.79 20.18
CA ALA A 207 0.45 -5.81 18.78
C ALA A 207 1.56 -5.19 17.91
N VAL A 208 1.79 -5.73 16.71
CA VAL A 208 2.84 -5.30 15.79
C VAL A 208 2.29 -5.12 14.38
N ALA A 209 2.63 -4.00 13.75
CA ALA A 209 2.42 -3.70 12.34
C ALA A 209 3.78 -3.45 11.67
N HIS A 210 3.97 -4.02 10.49
CA HIS A 210 5.25 -4.09 9.79
C HIS A 210 5.08 -3.71 8.32
N ASN A 211 5.82 -2.69 7.87
CA ASN A 211 6.10 -2.46 6.46
C ASN A 211 7.52 -2.91 6.13
N GLY A 212 7.66 -3.87 5.22
CA GLY A 212 8.93 -4.37 4.75
C GLY A 212 8.91 -5.89 4.56
N GLN A 213 10.10 -6.47 4.46
CA GLN A 213 10.30 -7.91 4.38
C GLN A 213 11.63 -8.27 5.05
N PHE A 214 11.58 -9.31 5.87
CA PHE A 214 12.77 -9.86 6.50
C PHE A 214 13.40 -10.96 5.63
N THR A 215 14.70 -10.86 5.35
CA THR A 215 15.45 -11.76 4.46
C THR A 215 15.90 -13.06 5.15
N ASN A 216 15.68 -13.17 6.47
CA ASN A 216 16.01 -14.36 7.27
C ASN A 216 14.82 -14.91 8.09
N ALA A 217 13.60 -14.43 7.83
CA ALA A 217 12.40 -14.81 8.57
C ALA A 217 12.12 -16.32 8.55
N MET A 218 12.24 -16.97 7.40
CA MET A 218 11.96 -18.40 7.26
C MET A 218 12.99 -19.26 7.99
N THR A 219 14.25 -18.84 7.97
CA THR A 219 15.32 -19.46 8.75
C THR A 219 15.06 -19.33 10.24
N LEU A 220 14.72 -18.13 10.72
CA LEU A 220 14.37 -17.90 12.12
C LEU A 220 13.10 -18.67 12.54
N ARG A 221 12.07 -18.68 11.70
CA ARG A 221 10.83 -19.43 11.89
C ARG A 221 11.10 -20.91 12.08
N ARG A 222 11.91 -21.53 11.21
CA ARG A 222 12.27 -22.96 11.33
C ARG A 222 13.03 -23.24 12.63
N SER A 223 13.97 -22.38 12.99
CA SER A 223 14.70 -22.48 14.27
C SER A 223 13.77 -22.37 15.49
N LEU A 224 12.76 -21.50 15.43
CA LEU A 224 11.75 -21.35 16.49
C LEU A 224 10.83 -22.57 16.57
N ILE A 225 10.34 -23.07 15.44
CA ILE A 225 9.50 -24.27 15.36
C ILE A 225 10.24 -25.50 15.91
N LYS A 226 11.52 -25.68 15.54
CA LYS A 226 12.38 -26.76 16.07
C LYS A 226 12.52 -26.71 17.60
N ARG A 227 12.36 -25.52 18.19
CA ARG A 227 12.37 -25.28 19.64
C ARG A 227 10.97 -25.27 20.27
N GLY A 228 9.96 -25.74 19.53
CA GLY A 228 8.58 -25.90 20.00
C GLY A 228 7.69 -24.66 19.89
N ALA A 229 8.08 -23.64 19.12
CA ALA A 229 7.18 -22.52 18.81
C ALA A 229 6.08 -22.95 17.84
N ILE A 230 4.88 -22.41 18.03
CA ILE A 230 3.73 -22.63 17.15
C ILE A 230 3.43 -21.30 16.45
N PHE A 231 3.23 -21.36 15.14
CA PHE A 231 2.87 -20.21 14.31
C PHE A 231 1.47 -20.40 13.73
N GLN A 232 0.65 -19.35 13.75
CA GLN A 232 -0.71 -19.35 13.22
C GLN A 232 -0.77 -18.75 11.80
N SER A 233 0.11 -17.81 11.51
CA SER A 233 0.25 -17.13 10.23
C SER A 233 1.48 -17.65 9.48
N THR A 234 1.61 -17.23 8.23
CA THR A 234 2.81 -17.41 7.40
C THR A 234 3.56 -16.10 7.22
N SER A 235 3.11 -15.02 7.87
CA SER A 235 3.77 -13.73 7.85
C SER A 235 5.10 -13.79 8.60
N ASP A 236 6.10 -13.15 8.01
CA ASP A 236 7.38 -12.84 8.63
C ASP A 236 7.23 -12.02 9.92
N SER A 237 6.17 -11.21 10.03
CA SER A 237 5.87 -10.37 11.18
C SER A 237 5.55 -11.17 12.44
N GLU A 238 5.04 -12.41 12.31
CA GLU A 238 4.83 -13.29 13.46
C GLU A 238 6.17 -13.80 14.04
N VAL A 239 7.24 -13.85 13.23
CA VAL A 239 8.57 -14.20 13.71
C VAL A 239 9.04 -13.17 14.74
N VAL A 240 8.76 -11.88 14.52
CA VAL A 240 9.05 -10.81 15.47
C VAL A 240 8.35 -11.07 16.79
N LEU A 241 7.04 -11.37 16.78
CA LEU A 241 6.29 -11.69 18.00
C LEU A 241 6.87 -12.89 18.75
N GLN A 242 7.25 -13.96 18.04
CA GLN A 242 7.84 -15.16 18.63
C GLN A 242 9.23 -14.90 19.22
N LEU A 243 10.05 -14.06 18.59
CA LEU A 243 11.35 -13.66 19.11
C LEU A 243 11.20 -12.83 20.38
N ILE A 244 10.28 -11.86 20.41
CA ILE A 244 9.97 -11.08 21.62
C ILE A 244 9.51 -12.03 22.73
N ALA A 245 8.61 -12.97 22.42
CA ALA A 245 8.11 -13.96 23.36
C ALA A 245 9.21 -14.83 23.98
N LYS A 246 10.26 -15.17 23.20
CA LYS A 246 11.37 -16.03 23.61
C LYS A 246 12.58 -15.29 24.19
N SER A 247 12.64 -13.96 24.06
CA SER A 247 13.71 -13.16 24.63
C SER A 247 13.79 -13.35 26.14
N ARG A 248 15.02 -13.34 26.67
CA ARG A 248 15.32 -13.47 28.10
C ARG A 248 15.46 -12.12 28.80
N GLU A 249 15.37 -11.03 28.05
CA GLU A 249 15.37 -9.69 28.61
C GLU A 249 14.12 -9.47 29.47
N SER A 250 14.26 -8.60 30.47
CA SER A 250 13.20 -8.36 31.46
C SER A 250 12.20 -7.29 31.03
N ASP A 251 12.68 -6.17 30.46
CA ASP A 251 11.81 -5.10 29.95
C ASP A 251 11.34 -5.40 28.53
N ILE A 252 10.09 -5.05 28.23
CA ILE A 252 9.48 -5.27 26.91
C ILE A 252 10.21 -4.55 25.77
N ILE A 253 10.82 -3.38 26.03
CA ILE A 253 11.61 -2.65 25.04
C ILE A 253 12.92 -3.37 24.77
N ASP A 254 13.59 -3.88 25.81
CA ASP A 254 14.82 -4.68 25.63
C ASP A 254 14.53 -5.99 24.89
N ARG A 255 13.40 -6.64 25.17
CA ARG A 255 12.92 -7.82 24.41
C ARG A 255 12.61 -7.50 22.95
N PHE A 256 11.99 -6.34 22.69
CA PHE A 256 11.73 -5.85 21.34
C PHE A 256 13.04 -5.60 20.59
N ILE A 257 14.00 -4.93 21.23
CA ILE A 257 15.34 -4.66 20.69
C ILE A 257 16.10 -5.97 20.41
N ASP A 258 16.05 -6.94 21.33
CA ASP A 258 16.66 -8.27 21.15
C ASP A 258 16.06 -9.02 19.95
N ALA A 259 14.74 -8.92 19.75
CA ALA A 259 14.09 -9.51 18.59
C ALA A 259 14.56 -8.87 17.28
N ILE A 260 14.48 -7.55 17.14
CA ILE A 260 14.85 -6.86 15.88
C ILE A 260 16.35 -6.94 15.56
N ARG A 261 17.21 -7.17 16.57
CA ARG A 261 18.65 -7.42 16.36
C ARG A 261 18.95 -8.72 15.65
N GLN A 262 18.05 -9.69 15.71
CA GLN A 262 18.16 -10.98 15.02
C GLN A 262 17.59 -10.93 13.60
N MET A 263 16.84 -9.89 13.27
CA MET A 263 16.18 -9.76 11.97
C MET A 263 17.09 -9.08 10.96
N GLU A 264 17.10 -9.60 9.74
CA GLU A 264 17.76 -9.01 8.58
C GLU A 264 16.72 -8.64 7.53
N GLY A 265 16.99 -7.61 6.72
CA GLY A 265 16.07 -7.10 5.71
C GLY A 265 15.71 -5.63 5.91
N GLY A 266 14.63 -5.20 5.25
CA GLY A 266 14.11 -3.84 5.33
C GLY A 266 12.84 -3.82 6.17
N TYR A 267 12.72 -2.89 7.11
CA TYR A 267 11.55 -2.79 7.97
C TYR A 267 11.30 -1.39 8.52
N ALA A 268 10.03 -1.03 8.57
CA ALA A 268 9.46 0.01 9.40
C ALA A 268 8.37 -0.64 10.27
N LEU A 269 8.60 -0.68 11.58
CA LEU A 269 7.72 -1.33 12.55
C LEU A 269 7.02 -0.27 13.40
N VAL A 270 5.73 -0.50 13.65
CA VAL A 270 4.99 0.16 14.73
C VAL A 270 4.41 -0.91 15.64
N ALA A 271 4.66 -0.81 16.94
CA ALA A 271 4.16 -1.75 17.92
C ALA A 271 3.43 -1.06 19.07
N LEU A 272 2.44 -1.76 19.60
CA LEU A 272 1.57 -1.30 20.66
C LEU A 272 1.67 -2.24 21.86
N THR A 273 1.91 -1.68 23.03
CA THR A 273 1.78 -2.37 24.33
C THR A 273 0.77 -1.61 25.20
N ARG A 274 0.49 -2.11 26.41
CA ARG A 274 -0.46 -1.47 27.35
C ARG A 274 -0.14 0.00 27.67
N LYS A 275 1.12 0.44 27.53
CA LYS A 275 1.55 1.80 27.91
C LYS A 275 2.37 2.52 26.85
N LYS A 276 2.85 1.81 25.83
CA LYS A 276 3.89 2.29 24.93
C LYS A 276 3.48 2.09 23.49
N LEU A 277 3.59 3.15 22.70
CA LEU A 277 3.68 3.10 21.24
C LEU A 277 5.17 3.08 20.87
N ILE A 278 5.57 2.12 20.04
CA ILE A 278 6.96 1.91 19.66
C ILE A 278 7.05 2.04 18.15
N GLY A 279 7.98 2.86 17.66
CA GLY A 279 8.36 2.94 16.25
C GLY A 279 9.80 2.48 16.07
N ALA A 280 10.09 1.65 15.07
CA ALA A 280 11.45 1.20 14.79
C ALA A 280 11.72 1.14 13.29
N ARG A 281 12.94 1.52 12.90
CA ARG A 281 13.38 1.52 11.50
C ARG A 281 14.64 0.69 11.35
N ASP A 282 14.77 -0.04 10.25
CA ASP A 282 15.90 -0.93 10.00
C ASP A 282 17.25 -0.20 10.00
N PRO A 283 18.37 -0.89 10.28
CA PRO A 283 19.69 -0.27 10.40
C PRO A 283 20.20 0.45 9.16
N LEU A 284 19.62 0.17 7.99
CA LEU A 284 19.95 0.81 6.72
C LEU A 284 18.90 1.87 6.32
N GLY A 285 17.78 1.96 7.02
CA GLY A 285 16.70 2.88 6.73
C GLY A 285 16.03 2.62 5.37
N ILE A 286 15.97 1.36 4.94
CA ILE A 286 15.42 0.95 3.64
C ILE A 286 13.97 1.43 3.53
N ARG A 287 13.15 1.13 4.54
CA ARG A 287 11.73 1.51 4.56
C ARG A 287 11.51 2.85 5.27
N PRO A 288 10.60 3.72 4.78
CA PRO A 288 10.36 5.02 5.38
C PRO A 288 9.52 4.92 6.66
N LEU A 289 9.85 5.76 7.64
CA LEU A 289 9.07 5.95 8.86
C LEU A 289 9.29 7.37 9.37
N VAL A 290 8.20 8.10 9.58
CA VAL A 290 8.21 9.48 10.08
C VAL A 290 7.54 9.58 11.45
N LEU A 291 7.99 10.56 12.22
CA LEU A 291 7.41 10.97 13.50
C LEU A 291 6.72 12.32 13.32
N GLY A 292 5.45 12.37 13.73
CA GLY A 292 4.63 13.56 13.82
C GLY A 292 4.13 13.82 15.24
N ASP A 293 3.49 14.96 15.41
CA ASP A 293 2.83 15.38 16.66
C ASP A 293 1.45 15.97 16.35
N LEU A 294 0.40 15.39 16.93
CA LEU A 294 -0.96 15.91 16.90
C LEU A 294 -1.30 16.47 18.28
N ASN A 295 -1.14 17.77 18.48
CA ASN A 295 -1.50 18.44 19.73
C ASN A 295 -0.83 17.84 20.99
N GLY A 296 0.42 17.41 20.88
CA GLY A 296 1.15 16.72 21.94
C GLY A 296 1.02 15.20 21.94
N SER A 297 0.25 14.62 21.01
CA SER A 297 0.13 13.17 20.79
C SER A 297 1.13 12.73 19.71
N PRO A 298 2.15 11.93 20.03
CA PRO A 298 3.09 11.40 19.04
C PRO A 298 2.41 10.49 18.02
N VAL A 299 2.80 10.62 16.76
CA VAL A 299 2.28 9.83 15.62
C VAL A 299 3.43 9.22 14.83
N PHE A 300 3.35 7.93 14.50
CA PHE A 300 4.19 7.29 13.49
C PHE A 300 3.40 7.06 12.21
N ALA A 301 4.04 7.25 11.06
CA ALA A 301 3.47 6.91 9.76
C ALA A 301 4.57 6.52 8.76
N SER A 302 4.23 5.69 7.77
CA SER A 302 5.15 5.39 6.66
C SER A 302 5.50 6.63 5.82
N GLU A 303 4.55 7.56 5.64
CA GLU A 303 4.73 8.78 4.85
C GLU A 303 4.14 10.02 5.54
N THR A 304 4.68 11.20 5.22
CA THR A 304 4.22 12.48 5.77
C THR A 304 2.78 12.80 5.40
N CYS A 305 2.30 12.31 4.26
CA CYS A 305 0.97 12.57 3.75
C CYS A 305 -0.15 12.02 4.65
N ALA A 306 0.16 11.04 5.51
CA ALA A 306 -0.73 10.55 6.55
C ALA A 306 -0.81 11.49 7.77
N LEU A 307 0.30 12.19 8.08
CA LEU A 307 0.31 13.24 9.11
C LEU A 307 -0.55 14.42 8.65
N ASP A 308 -0.38 14.83 7.38
CA ASP A 308 -1.13 15.94 6.79
C ASP A 308 -2.65 15.69 6.82
N MET A 309 -3.07 14.44 6.54
CA MET A 309 -4.49 14.03 6.55
C MET A 309 -5.18 14.29 7.89
N ILE A 310 -4.48 14.07 9.01
CA ILE A 310 -5.02 14.26 10.36
C ILE A 310 -4.64 15.61 10.97
N GLY A 311 -3.95 16.48 10.23
CA GLY A 311 -3.45 17.76 10.72
C GLY A 311 -2.31 17.64 11.74
N ALA A 312 -1.59 16.53 11.77
CA ALA A 312 -0.42 16.35 12.62
C ALA A 312 0.78 17.10 12.04
N LYS A 313 1.55 17.75 12.90
CA LYS A 313 2.78 18.43 12.51
C LYS A 313 3.88 17.40 12.27
N PHE A 314 4.56 17.46 11.13
CA PHE A 314 5.79 16.71 10.92
C PHE A 314 6.88 17.16 11.91
N VAL A 315 7.48 16.20 12.63
CA VAL A 315 8.58 16.45 13.57
C VAL A 315 9.91 16.14 12.92
N ARG A 316 10.09 14.89 12.46
CA ARG A 316 11.29 14.40 11.77
C ARG A 316 11.08 12.99 11.22
N GLU A 317 12.02 12.53 10.42
CA GLU A 317 12.17 11.10 10.12
C GLU A 317 12.72 10.32 11.33
N VAL A 318 12.29 9.07 11.46
CA VAL A 318 12.95 8.09 12.33
C VAL A 318 14.28 7.71 11.68
N LYS A 319 15.38 7.79 12.43
CA LYS A 319 16.72 7.49 11.92
C LYS A 319 16.86 6.00 11.65
N ASN A 320 17.74 5.61 10.73
CA ASN A 320 18.04 4.21 10.48
C ASN A 320 18.64 3.55 11.74
N GLY A 321 18.09 2.39 12.12
CA GLY A 321 18.44 1.69 13.35
C GLY A 321 17.92 2.34 14.64
N GLU A 322 17.07 3.35 14.55
CA GLU A 322 16.47 3.98 15.72
C GLU A 322 15.22 3.22 16.17
N VAL A 323 15.07 3.08 17.49
CA VAL A 323 13.84 2.66 18.15
C VAL A 323 13.34 3.83 18.99
N ILE A 324 12.12 4.29 18.73
CA ILE A 324 11.47 5.36 19.47
C ILE A 324 10.32 4.78 20.28
N VAL A 325 10.28 5.13 21.56
CA VAL A 325 9.22 4.73 22.49
C VAL A 325 8.48 5.99 22.92
N CYS A 326 7.17 6.00 22.71
CA CYS A 326 6.27 7.08 23.06
C CYS A 326 5.29 6.61 24.13
N THR A 327 5.17 7.37 25.22
CA THR A 327 4.12 7.19 26.24
C THR A 327 3.38 8.50 26.46
N LYS A 328 2.17 8.41 27.03
CA LYS A 328 1.38 9.60 27.35
C LYS A 328 2.04 10.44 28.44
N GLU A 329 2.68 9.79 29.42
CA GLU A 329 3.25 10.44 30.60
C GLU A 329 4.69 10.92 30.39
N ASP A 330 5.54 10.11 29.76
CA ASP A 330 6.98 10.35 29.66
C ASP A 330 7.40 10.94 28.30
N GLY A 331 6.45 11.08 27.37
CA GLY A 331 6.69 11.61 26.03
C GLY A 331 7.53 10.65 25.18
N ILE A 332 8.50 11.21 24.45
CA ILE A 332 9.26 10.50 23.41
C ILE A 332 10.68 10.17 23.91
N ARG A 333 11.08 8.90 23.80
CA ARG A 333 12.43 8.43 24.12
C ARG A 333 13.03 7.64 22.95
N SER A 334 14.25 8.00 22.54
CA SER A 334 14.99 7.30 21.49
C SER A 334 16.03 6.32 22.05
N PHE A 335 16.16 5.18 21.38
CA PHE A 335 17.17 4.15 21.60
C PHE A 335 17.91 3.88 20.29
N HIS A 336 19.21 3.62 20.36
CA HIS A 336 20.06 3.35 19.19
C HIS A 336 20.77 2.01 19.39
N PRO A 337 20.05 0.87 19.24
CA PRO A 337 20.59 -0.44 19.56
C PRO A 337 21.56 -1.01 18.52
N PHE A 338 21.70 -0.35 17.37
CA PHE A 338 22.59 -0.73 16.26
C PHE A 338 23.75 0.24 16.12
N ALA A 339 24.84 -0.22 15.49
CA ALA A 339 25.92 0.67 15.09
C ALA A 339 25.44 1.65 14.01
N GLU A 340 25.94 2.88 14.03
CA GLU A 340 25.62 3.87 13.00
C GLU A 340 26.12 3.38 11.63
N ARG A 341 25.23 3.47 10.64
CA ARG A 341 25.50 3.13 9.25
C ARG A 341 24.95 4.22 8.33
N PRO A 342 25.56 4.45 7.16
CA PRO A 342 24.93 5.28 6.13
C PRO A 342 23.58 4.69 5.73
N ALA A 343 22.56 5.55 5.61
CA ALA A 343 21.26 5.13 5.13
C ALA A 343 21.32 4.73 3.64
N ARG A 344 20.58 3.69 3.28
CA ARG A 344 20.33 3.21 1.92
C ARG A 344 18.82 3.04 1.73
N LEU A 345 18.10 4.17 1.70
CA LEU A 345 16.66 4.20 1.43
C LEU A 345 16.35 3.47 0.11
N ASP A 346 15.23 2.77 0.04
CA ASP A 346 14.73 2.22 -1.22
C ASP A 346 14.46 3.31 -2.27
N ILE A 347 15.12 3.20 -3.42
CA ILE A 347 14.97 4.15 -4.51
C ILE A 347 13.56 4.12 -5.14
N PHE A 348 12.86 2.99 -5.02
CA PHE A 348 11.51 2.86 -5.57
C PHE A 348 10.46 3.68 -4.84
N GLU A 349 10.75 4.14 -3.62
CA GLU A 349 9.92 5.12 -2.94
C GLU A 349 9.79 6.42 -3.75
N TYR A 350 10.89 6.87 -4.36
CA TYR A 350 10.84 8.03 -5.25
C TYR A 350 10.27 7.70 -6.61
N ILE A 351 10.62 6.56 -7.20
CA ILE A 351 10.23 6.22 -8.58
C ILE A 351 8.71 6.00 -8.67
N TYR A 352 8.12 5.27 -7.72
CA TYR A 352 6.76 4.77 -7.88
C TYR A 352 5.90 4.77 -6.60
N PHE A 353 6.38 4.23 -5.48
CA PHE A 353 5.51 3.85 -4.37
C PHE A 353 4.94 5.03 -3.59
N SER A 354 5.76 5.99 -3.21
CA SER A 354 5.29 7.06 -2.33
C SER A 354 4.33 7.99 -3.04
N ARG A 355 3.44 8.61 -2.27
CA ARG A 355 2.53 9.61 -2.81
C ARG A 355 3.33 10.87 -3.19
N PRO A 356 3.05 11.52 -4.33
CA PRO A 356 3.85 12.67 -4.78
C PRO A 356 3.91 13.85 -3.79
N ASP A 357 2.89 14.02 -2.96
CA ASP A 357 2.80 15.05 -1.91
C ASP A 357 3.59 14.69 -0.62
N SER A 358 4.22 13.52 -0.56
CA SER A 358 5.08 13.13 0.55
C SER A 358 6.49 13.70 0.47
N PHE A 359 7.11 13.82 1.64
CA PHE A 359 8.54 14.10 1.79
C PHE A 359 9.25 12.89 2.40
N ILE A 360 10.36 12.49 1.79
CA ILE A 360 11.21 11.38 2.25
C ILE A 360 12.66 11.82 2.15
N ALA A 361 13.48 11.49 3.16
CA ALA A 361 14.87 11.95 3.29
C ALA A 361 15.04 13.46 2.98
N GLY A 362 14.09 14.28 3.46
CA GLY A 362 14.04 15.73 3.22
C GLY A 362 13.74 16.17 1.77
N ARG A 363 13.34 15.28 0.88
CA ARG A 363 13.05 15.57 -0.55
C ARG A 363 11.57 15.37 -0.85
N SER A 364 11.00 16.24 -1.68
CA SER A 364 9.66 16.05 -2.24
C SER A 364 9.69 14.92 -3.27
N VAL A 365 8.78 13.94 -3.12
CA VAL A 365 8.63 12.85 -4.09
C VAL A 365 8.24 13.39 -5.47
N TYR A 366 7.32 14.36 -5.53
CA TYR A 366 6.92 15.02 -6.78
C TYR A 366 8.10 15.65 -7.52
N GLU A 367 8.92 16.45 -6.83
CA GLU A 367 10.07 17.13 -7.46
C GLU A 367 11.10 16.13 -7.96
N VAL A 368 11.38 15.05 -7.21
CA VAL A 368 12.29 13.99 -7.68
C VAL A 368 11.74 13.32 -8.93
N ARG A 369 10.45 12.96 -8.99
CA ARG A 369 9.84 12.35 -10.20
C ARG A 369 9.88 13.29 -11.40
N LYS A 370 9.65 14.57 -11.18
CA LYS A 370 9.78 15.58 -12.22
C LYS A 370 11.22 15.69 -12.72
N SER A 371 12.21 15.68 -11.82
CA SER A 371 13.62 15.65 -12.18
C SER A 371 14.03 14.38 -12.91
N LEU A 372 13.46 13.21 -12.59
CA LEU A 372 13.67 11.97 -13.36
C LEU A 372 13.27 12.16 -14.83
N GLY A 373 12.13 12.81 -15.07
CA GLY A 373 11.68 13.20 -16.41
C GLY A 373 12.65 14.12 -17.15
N ALA A 374 13.19 15.12 -16.46
CA ALA A 374 14.18 16.03 -17.04
C ALA A 374 15.50 15.33 -17.38
N GLU A 375 16.00 14.45 -16.51
CA GLU A 375 17.19 13.64 -16.80
C GLU A 375 16.95 12.67 -17.97
N LEU A 376 15.76 12.08 -18.05
CA LEU A 376 15.35 11.24 -19.16
C LEU A 376 15.31 12.00 -20.49
N ALA A 377 14.91 13.28 -20.51
CA ALA A 377 14.95 14.13 -21.69
C ALA A 377 16.37 14.46 -22.15
N LYS A 378 17.31 14.66 -21.21
CA LYS A 378 18.72 14.89 -21.52
C LYS A 378 19.39 13.65 -22.11
N GLU A 379 19.04 12.47 -21.60
CA GLU A 379 19.63 11.20 -22.03
C GLU A 379 18.98 10.62 -23.29
N CYS A 380 17.67 10.81 -23.44
CA CYS A 380 16.86 10.27 -24.53
C CYS A 380 16.02 11.36 -25.21
N PRO A 381 16.65 12.36 -25.88
CA PRO A 381 15.90 13.39 -26.60
C PRO A 381 15.20 12.81 -27.83
N LEU A 382 13.93 13.18 -28.03
CA LEU A 382 13.13 12.75 -29.17
C LEU A 382 12.50 13.96 -29.88
N ASP A 383 12.48 13.93 -31.21
CA ASP A 383 11.69 14.84 -32.03
C ASP A 383 10.29 14.26 -32.23
N VAL A 384 9.36 14.63 -31.35
CA VAL A 384 7.96 14.19 -31.33
C VAL A 384 7.03 15.38 -31.18
N ASP A 385 5.75 15.18 -31.46
CA ASP A 385 4.77 16.27 -31.49
C ASP A 385 4.11 16.49 -30.12
N VAL A 386 4.08 15.47 -29.25
CA VAL A 386 3.43 15.52 -27.94
C VAL A 386 3.99 14.50 -26.96
N VAL A 387 4.10 14.91 -25.69
CA VAL A 387 4.41 14.06 -24.53
C VAL A 387 3.10 13.65 -23.87
N VAL A 388 2.91 12.36 -23.65
CA VAL A 388 1.71 11.77 -23.05
C VAL A 388 2.12 10.93 -21.84
N PRO A 389 1.62 11.24 -20.63
CA PRO A 389 1.88 10.41 -19.47
C PRO A 389 1.09 9.10 -19.53
N VAL A 390 1.65 8.03 -18.95
CA VAL A 390 0.85 6.89 -18.49
C VAL A 390 0.34 7.21 -17.07
N PRO A 391 -0.98 7.41 -16.88
CA PRO A 391 -1.50 7.86 -15.59
C PRO A 391 -1.70 6.71 -14.59
N ASP A 392 -1.54 6.96 -13.29
CA ASP A 392 -1.27 8.28 -12.68
C ASP A 392 0.22 8.52 -12.36
N SER A 393 1.00 7.46 -12.20
CA SER A 393 2.39 7.48 -11.70
C SER A 393 3.36 8.18 -12.65
N GLY A 394 3.22 8.01 -13.96
CA GLY A 394 4.08 8.64 -14.98
C GLY A 394 3.88 10.15 -15.14
N VAL A 395 2.84 10.75 -14.55
CA VAL A 395 2.47 12.16 -14.78
C VAL A 395 3.58 13.16 -14.42
N PRO A 396 4.22 13.12 -13.23
CA PRO A 396 5.25 14.10 -12.91
C PRO A 396 6.49 13.96 -13.81
N ALA A 397 6.91 12.72 -14.14
CA ALA A 397 8.04 12.46 -15.02
C ALA A 397 7.77 12.94 -16.45
N ALA A 398 6.57 12.68 -16.99
CA ALA A 398 6.14 13.19 -18.28
C ALA A 398 6.16 14.73 -18.34
N LEU A 399 5.71 15.39 -17.26
CA LEU A 399 5.76 16.84 -17.15
C LEU A 399 7.21 17.36 -17.15
N GLY A 400 8.10 16.72 -16.39
CA GLY A 400 9.52 17.06 -16.37
C GLY A 400 10.19 16.88 -17.73
N TYR A 401 9.92 15.77 -18.41
CA TYR A 401 10.42 15.50 -19.76
C TYR A 401 9.98 16.56 -20.75
N ALA A 402 8.67 16.88 -20.77
CA ALA A 402 8.08 17.89 -21.66
C ALA A 402 8.68 19.28 -21.45
N GLN A 403 8.90 19.68 -20.20
CA GLN A 403 9.48 20.98 -19.86
C GLN A 403 10.95 21.10 -20.27
N GLU A 404 11.74 20.03 -20.09
CA GLU A 404 13.16 20.02 -20.46
C GLU A 404 13.36 20.10 -21.98
N ILE A 405 12.56 19.35 -22.76
CA ILE A 405 12.69 19.29 -24.22
C ILE A 405 11.89 20.38 -24.96
N GLY A 406 10.95 21.05 -24.28
CA GLY A 406 10.11 22.11 -24.86
C GLY A 406 8.99 21.61 -25.78
N ILE A 407 8.51 20.39 -25.58
CA ILE A 407 7.40 19.77 -26.34
C ILE A 407 6.10 19.84 -25.51
N PRO A 408 4.92 20.04 -26.13
CA PRO A 408 3.65 20.05 -25.41
C PRO A 408 3.38 18.76 -24.63
N PHE A 409 2.87 18.92 -23.41
CA PHE A 409 2.32 17.85 -22.58
C PHE A 409 0.81 17.79 -22.76
N GLU A 410 0.25 16.62 -23.08
CA GLU A 410 -1.20 16.44 -23.23
C GLU A 410 -1.69 15.15 -22.58
N LEU A 411 -2.94 15.18 -22.11
CA LEU A 411 -3.63 13.99 -21.59
C LEU A 411 -4.15 13.13 -22.74
N GLY A 412 -3.23 12.42 -23.40
CA GLY A 412 -3.51 11.42 -24.44
C GLY A 412 -4.10 10.12 -23.89
N ILE A 413 -3.93 9.85 -22.59
CA ILE A 413 -4.54 8.72 -21.87
C ILE A 413 -5.36 9.28 -20.70
N VAL A 414 -6.59 8.80 -20.55
CA VAL A 414 -7.47 9.12 -19.42
C VAL A 414 -7.68 7.86 -18.59
N ARG A 415 -7.33 7.92 -17.30
CA ARG A 415 -7.60 6.86 -16.33
C ARG A 415 -9.08 6.85 -15.96
N ASN A 416 -9.68 5.66 -15.90
CA ASN A 416 -11.03 5.47 -15.39
C ASN A 416 -10.99 5.30 -13.87
N HIS A 417 -11.54 6.27 -13.14
CA HIS A 417 -11.56 6.28 -11.68
C HIS A 417 -12.62 5.34 -11.06
N TYR A 418 -13.50 4.75 -11.87
CA TYR A 418 -14.61 3.91 -11.40
C TYR A 418 -14.32 2.41 -11.54
N VAL A 419 -13.08 2.03 -11.86
CA VAL A 419 -12.69 0.62 -11.97
C VAL A 419 -12.18 0.10 -10.64
N GLY A 420 -12.98 -0.73 -9.97
CA GLY A 420 -12.56 -1.50 -8.79
C GLY A 420 -11.96 -2.87 -9.15
N ARG A 421 -11.46 -3.61 -8.15
CA ARG A 421 -10.86 -4.96 -8.29
C ARG A 421 -11.86 -6.07 -8.63
N THR A 422 -13.16 -5.80 -8.57
CA THR A 422 -14.22 -6.79 -8.84
C THR A 422 -15.10 -6.33 -9.99
N PHE A 423 -14.62 -6.55 -11.21
CA PHE A 423 -15.54 -6.83 -12.30
C PHE A 423 -15.72 -8.34 -12.34
N ILE A 424 -16.96 -8.81 -12.19
CA ILE A 424 -17.31 -10.20 -12.51
C ILE A 424 -16.90 -10.41 -13.97
N GLU A 425 -15.85 -11.18 -14.22
CA GLU A 425 -15.34 -11.44 -15.57
C GLU A 425 -15.86 -12.80 -16.07
N PRO A 426 -16.94 -12.85 -16.86
CA PRO A 426 -17.30 -14.07 -17.55
C PRO A 426 -16.34 -14.25 -18.74
N THR A 427 -15.53 -15.32 -18.70
CA THR A 427 -14.68 -15.86 -19.79
C THR A 427 -13.32 -15.17 -20.09
N GLN A 428 -12.33 -15.97 -20.53
CA GLN A 428 -10.98 -15.54 -20.94
C GLN A 428 -10.96 -14.42 -21.99
N GLN A 429 -12.00 -14.29 -22.82
CA GLN A 429 -12.08 -13.25 -23.86
C GLN A 429 -12.30 -11.85 -23.29
N ILE A 430 -12.95 -11.71 -22.13
CA ILE A 430 -13.21 -10.42 -21.48
C ILE A 430 -11.97 -9.92 -20.72
N ARG A 431 -11.10 -10.81 -20.23
CA ARG A 431 -9.81 -10.47 -19.58
C ARG A 431 -8.87 -9.63 -20.45
N ALA A 432 -8.94 -9.81 -21.78
CA ALA A 432 -8.15 -9.00 -22.72
C ALA A 432 -8.56 -7.52 -22.73
N LEU A 433 -9.75 -7.18 -22.23
CA LEU A 433 -10.27 -5.80 -22.14
C LEU A 433 -9.80 -5.06 -20.87
N GLY A 434 -9.08 -5.71 -19.95
CA GLY A 434 -8.71 -5.13 -18.64
C GLY A 434 -8.01 -3.77 -18.71
N VAL A 435 -7.10 -3.57 -19.69
CA VAL A 435 -6.45 -2.25 -19.88
C VAL A 435 -7.43 -1.21 -20.44
N ARG A 436 -8.32 -1.60 -21.37
CA ARG A 436 -9.36 -0.70 -21.91
C ARG A 436 -10.42 -0.31 -20.87
N LEU A 437 -10.59 -1.12 -19.82
CA LEU A 437 -11.42 -0.75 -18.68
C LEU A 437 -10.74 0.35 -17.85
N LYS A 438 -9.44 0.20 -17.57
CA LYS A 438 -8.64 1.10 -16.71
C LYS A 438 -8.22 2.39 -17.41
N HIS A 439 -7.90 2.33 -18.69
CA HIS A 439 -7.33 3.43 -19.47
C HIS A 439 -8.07 3.58 -20.81
N SER A 440 -8.26 4.83 -21.22
CA SER A 440 -8.86 5.16 -22.51
C SER A 440 -8.00 6.17 -23.27
N ALA A 441 -7.89 5.98 -24.58
CA ALA A 441 -7.15 6.91 -25.43
C ALA A 441 -7.98 8.15 -25.74
N ASN A 442 -7.40 9.33 -25.56
CA ASN A 442 -7.95 10.59 -26.03
C ASN A 442 -7.51 10.84 -27.48
N ARG A 443 -8.25 10.26 -28.43
CA ARG A 443 -7.94 10.32 -29.87
C ARG A 443 -7.60 11.73 -30.36
N SER A 444 -8.36 12.74 -29.91
CA SER A 444 -8.17 14.14 -30.32
C SER A 444 -6.76 14.68 -30.06
N GLN A 445 -6.05 14.10 -29.09
CA GLN A 445 -4.71 14.53 -28.71
C GLN A 445 -3.60 13.75 -29.40
N VAL A 446 -3.88 12.58 -29.97
CA VAL A 446 -2.85 11.64 -30.47
C VAL A 446 -2.96 11.33 -31.97
N GLU A 447 -4.14 11.51 -32.59
CA GLU A 447 -4.36 11.14 -33.99
C GLU A 447 -3.42 11.88 -34.95
N GLY A 448 -2.71 11.13 -35.79
CA GLY A 448 -1.76 11.64 -36.78
C GLY A 448 -0.41 12.13 -36.21
N LYS A 449 -0.23 12.12 -34.88
CA LYS A 449 0.97 12.64 -34.21
C LYS A 449 2.01 11.57 -33.92
N ARG A 450 3.27 11.96 -33.87
CA ARG A 450 4.37 11.22 -33.22
C ARG A 450 4.29 11.52 -31.73
N ILE A 451 4.09 10.49 -30.91
CA ILE A 451 3.89 10.66 -29.46
C ILE A 451 5.01 9.98 -28.69
N VAL A 452 5.37 10.54 -27.54
CA VAL A 452 6.15 9.82 -26.54
C VAL A 452 5.29 9.53 -25.31
N LEU A 453 5.20 8.25 -24.97
CA LEU A 453 4.63 7.76 -23.73
C LEU A 453 5.72 7.77 -22.66
N VAL A 454 5.45 8.43 -21.54
CA VAL A 454 6.34 8.42 -20.37
C VAL A 454 5.64 7.68 -19.23
N ASP A 455 6.28 6.63 -18.74
CA ASP A 455 5.81 5.78 -17.64
C ASP A 455 6.90 5.69 -16.56
N ASP A 456 6.55 5.20 -15.37
CA ASP A 456 7.50 5.07 -14.26
C ASP A 456 8.51 3.94 -14.49
N SER A 457 8.06 2.75 -14.89
CA SER A 457 8.88 1.55 -14.92
C SER A 457 8.33 0.48 -15.88
N LEU A 458 9.13 -0.57 -16.10
CA LEU A 458 8.76 -1.71 -16.95
C LEU A 458 9.15 -3.03 -16.27
N VAL A 459 8.16 -3.85 -15.90
CA VAL A 459 8.37 -5.11 -15.16
C VAL A 459 8.28 -6.34 -16.07
N ARG A 460 7.08 -6.67 -16.57
CA ARG A 460 6.77 -7.85 -17.42
C ARG A 460 6.47 -7.47 -18.88
N GLY A 461 6.22 -6.21 -19.20
CA GLY A 461 5.90 -5.65 -20.52
C GLY A 461 4.45 -5.76 -20.99
N THR A 462 3.61 -6.55 -20.33
CA THR A 462 2.25 -6.86 -20.81
C THR A 462 1.27 -5.67 -20.85
N THR A 463 1.38 -4.71 -19.92
CA THR A 463 0.53 -3.50 -19.93
C THR A 463 1.09 -2.49 -20.91
N SER A 464 2.42 -2.33 -20.94
CA SER A 464 3.10 -1.47 -21.89
C SER A 464 2.75 -1.83 -23.34
N SER A 465 2.79 -3.12 -23.72
CA SER A 465 2.37 -3.58 -25.05
C SER A 465 0.92 -3.19 -25.38
N LYS A 466 0.02 -3.30 -24.40
CA LYS A 466 -1.41 -2.97 -24.57
C LYS A 466 -1.63 -1.45 -24.70
N ILE A 467 -0.90 -0.64 -23.93
CA ILE A 467 -0.97 0.83 -24.02
C ILE A 467 -0.44 1.31 -25.37
N VAL A 468 0.71 0.79 -25.82
CA VAL A 468 1.26 1.12 -27.14
C VAL A 468 0.27 0.77 -28.25
N GLN A 469 -0.32 -0.43 -28.21
CA GLN A 469 -1.34 -0.82 -29.18
C GLN A 469 -2.58 0.09 -29.12
N MET A 470 -3.05 0.44 -27.92
CA MET A 470 -4.18 1.35 -27.73
C MET A 470 -3.92 2.73 -28.36
N MET A 471 -2.70 3.26 -28.26
CA MET A 471 -2.33 4.53 -28.91
C MET A 471 -2.27 4.42 -30.42
N ARG A 472 -1.76 3.32 -30.97
CA ARG A 472 -1.79 3.06 -32.42
C ARG A 472 -3.23 2.93 -32.94
N ASP A 473 -4.09 2.20 -32.23
CA ASP A 473 -5.52 2.08 -32.54
C ASP A 473 -6.24 3.45 -32.49
N ALA A 474 -5.75 4.37 -31.66
CA ALA A 474 -6.24 5.74 -31.58
C ALA A 474 -5.73 6.64 -32.72
N GLY A 475 -4.82 6.16 -33.57
CA GLY A 475 -4.33 6.87 -34.75
C GLY A 475 -2.96 7.53 -34.59
N ALA A 476 -2.20 7.24 -33.53
CA ALA A 476 -0.83 7.73 -33.39
C ALA A 476 0.05 7.23 -34.55
N LYS A 477 0.83 8.13 -35.16
CA LYS A 477 1.72 7.84 -36.29
C LYS A 477 2.96 7.05 -35.84
N GLU A 478 3.59 7.50 -34.76
CA GLU A 478 4.73 6.88 -34.10
C GLU A 478 4.46 6.90 -32.59
N VAL A 479 4.84 5.82 -31.91
CA VAL A 479 4.67 5.64 -30.46
C VAL A 479 6.03 5.28 -29.87
N HIS A 480 6.66 6.25 -29.22
CA HIS A 480 7.90 6.08 -28.48
C HIS A 480 7.58 5.83 -27.01
N MET A 481 8.32 4.98 -26.33
CA MET A 481 8.12 4.72 -24.90
C MET A 481 9.40 5.02 -24.11
N LEU A 482 9.29 5.86 -23.09
CA LEU A 482 10.39 6.21 -22.20
C LEU A 482 10.02 5.95 -20.75
N LEU A 483 10.96 5.40 -19.99
CA LEU A 483 10.75 4.97 -18.61
C LEU A 483 11.59 5.81 -17.65
N ALA A 484 10.94 6.32 -16.61
CA ALA A 484 11.56 7.10 -15.54
C ALA A 484 12.27 6.23 -14.47
N SER A 485 12.54 4.96 -14.79
CA SER A 485 13.40 4.05 -14.04
C SER A 485 14.43 3.41 -14.97
N PRO A 486 15.57 2.94 -14.44
CA PRO A 486 16.43 1.99 -15.14
C PRO A 486 15.71 0.64 -15.35
N PRO A 487 16.24 -0.24 -16.22
CA PRO A 487 15.68 -1.57 -16.41
C PRO A 487 15.71 -2.41 -15.13
N ILE A 488 14.57 -2.99 -14.75
CA ILE A 488 14.43 -3.85 -13.56
C ILE A 488 14.89 -5.26 -13.90
N THR A 489 16.06 -5.65 -13.41
CA THR A 489 16.74 -6.90 -13.76
C THR A 489 16.84 -7.90 -12.60
N HIS A 490 16.50 -7.47 -11.38
CA HIS A 490 16.55 -8.26 -10.16
C HIS A 490 15.26 -8.07 -9.36
N SER A 491 14.90 -9.09 -8.59
CA SER A 491 13.74 -9.07 -7.68
C SER A 491 14.07 -8.28 -6.40
N ASP A 492 13.06 -7.73 -5.76
CA ASP A 492 13.14 -7.14 -4.42
C ASP A 492 12.86 -8.19 -3.34
N PHE A 493 13.55 -8.06 -2.21
CA PHE A 493 13.38 -8.90 -1.02
C PHE A 493 13.16 -8.06 0.26
N TYR A 494 12.75 -6.80 0.10
CA TYR A 494 12.66 -5.81 1.17
C TYR A 494 11.26 -5.26 1.39
N GLY A 495 10.26 -5.65 0.61
CA GLY A 495 8.85 -5.27 0.82
C GLY A 495 8.06 -5.08 -0.46
N ILE A 496 8.73 -5.01 -1.61
CA ILE A 496 8.09 -4.85 -2.92
C ILE A 496 7.77 -6.23 -3.48
N ASP A 497 6.52 -6.45 -3.86
CA ASP A 497 6.11 -7.66 -4.58
C ASP A 497 6.56 -7.58 -6.05
N THR A 498 7.82 -7.95 -6.27
CA THR A 498 8.38 -8.20 -7.60
C THR A 498 8.21 -9.67 -7.98
N PRO A 499 7.96 -9.97 -9.27
CA PRO A 499 7.96 -11.36 -9.70
C PRO A 499 9.37 -11.96 -9.66
N ASP A 500 9.44 -13.28 -9.74
CA ASP A 500 10.70 -14.00 -9.93
C ASP A 500 11.52 -13.40 -11.07
N ARG A 501 12.84 -13.36 -10.92
CA ARG A 501 13.76 -12.84 -11.94
C ARG A 501 13.55 -13.40 -13.36
N LYS A 502 13.07 -14.64 -13.48
CA LYS A 502 12.75 -15.28 -14.78
C LYS A 502 11.57 -14.62 -15.51
N LYS A 503 10.68 -13.95 -14.77
CA LYS A 503 9.49 -13.26 -15.26
C LYS A 503 9.73 -11.76 -15.49
N LEU A 504 10.90 -11.22 -15.09
CA LEU A 504 11.29 -9.84 -15.35
C LEU A 504 11.74 -9.68 -16.80
N LEU A 505 11.11 -8.79 -17.55
CA LEU A 505 11.35 -8.60 -18.99
C LEU A 505 12.82 -8.22 -19.24
N ALA A 506 13.35 -7.22 -18.51
CA ALA A 506 14.72 -6.75 -18.68
C ALA A 506 15.78 -7.73 -18.18
N ALA A 507 15.41 -8.73 -17.36
CA ALA A 507 16.32 -9.81 -16.99
C ALA A 507 16.47 -10.87 -18.10
N GLN A 508 15.48 -10.97 -19.00
CA GLN A 508 15.46 -11.95 -20.09
C GLN A 508 15.77 -11.35 -21.46
N MET A 509 15.55 -10.05 -21.64
CA MET A 509 15.61 -9.37 -22.93
C MET A 509 16.54 -8.16 -22.89
N ASN A 510 17.30 -7.98 -23.97
CA ASN A 510 18.00 -6.72 -24.23
C ASN A 510 17.02 -5.63 -24.71
N LEU A 511 17.50 -4.39 -24.79
CA LEU A 511 16.70 -3.21 -25.15
C LEU A 511 15.91 -3.37 -26.45
N GLU A 512 16.55 -3.87 -27.52
CA GLU A 512 15.91 -4.02 -28.82
C GLU A 512 14.85 -5.13 -28.82
N SER A 513 15.10 -6.22 -28.11
CA SER A 513 14.12 -7.28 -27.90
C SER A 513 12.91 -6.78 -27.10
N MET A 514 13.14 -5.99 -26.04
CA MET A 514 12.06 -5.36 -25.27
C MET A 514 11.24 -4.40 -26.13
N ARG A 515 11.90 -3.53 -26.92
CA ARG A 515 11.23 -2.60 -27.84
C ARG A 515 10.30 -3.33 -28.81
N LYS A 516 10.78 -4.42 -29.42
CA LYS A 516 9.97 -5.26 -30.32
C LYS A 516 8.81 -5.93 -29.59
N TYR A 517 9.04 -6.43 -28.37
CA TYR A 517 8.00 -7.07 -27.56
C TYR A 517 6.85 -6.11 -27.21
N ILE A 518 7.17 -4.85 -26.85
CA ILE A 518 6.15 -3.84 -26.56
C ILE A 518 5.52 -3.22 -27.81
N GLY A 519 6.16 -3.34 -28.97
CA GLY A 519 5.66 -2.79 -30.24
C GLY A 519 5.87 -1.28 -30.41
N ALA A 520 6.79 -0.68 -29.65
CA ALA A 520 7.11 0.75 -29.71
C ALA A 520 8.10 1.05 -30.84
N ASP A 521 8.06 2.26 -31.39
CA ASP A 521 9.01 2.75 -32.40
C ASP A 521 10.41 2.97 -31.81
N SER A 522 10.49 3.46 -30.57
CA SER A 522 11.70 3.45 -29.75
C SER A 522 11.37 3.15 -28.29
N LEU A 523 12.38 2.67 -27.57
CA LEU A 523 12.32 2.40 -26.14
C LEU A 523 13.55 2.99 -25.47
N GLY A 524 13.37 3.75 -24.38
CA GLY A 524 14.44 4.35 -23.60
C GLY A 524 14.17 4.28 -22.10
N PHE A 525 15.24 4.28 -21.32
CA PHE A 525 15.21 4.24 -19.86
C PHE A 525 16.14 5.32 -19.35
N VAL A 526 15.79 5.96 -18.23
CA VAL A 526 16.76 6.80 -17.52
C VAL A 526 17.88 5.91 -16.98
N SER A 527 19.11 6.38 -17.09
CA SER A 527 20.27 5.68 -16.55
C SER A 527 20.25 5.67 -15.02
N ILE A 528 20.98 4.74 -14.40
CA ILE A 528 21.13 4.73 -12.94
C ILE A 528 21.72 6.06 -12.44
N ASP A 529 22.73 6.60 -13.10
CA ASP A 529 23.29 7.90 -12.72
C ASP A 529 22.28 9.04 -12.93
N GLY A 530 21.41 8.95 -13.94
CA GLY A 530 20.28 9.88 -14.13
C GLY A 530 19.32 9.87 -12.94
N VAL A 531 19.02 8.70 -12.37
CA VAL A 531 18.23 8.59 -11.13
C VAL A 531 18.94 9.29 -9.96
N TYR A 532 20.24 9.07 -9.80
CA TYR A 532 21.01 9.69 -8.72
C TYR A 532 21.07 11.23 -8.88
N ARG A 533 21.23 11.73 -10.11
CA ARG A 533 21.16 13.18 -10.42
C ARG A 533 19.80 13.77 -10.12
N ALA A 534 18.71 13.08 -10.47
CA ALA A 534 17.36 13.50 -10.10
C ALA A 534 17.15 13.56 -8.58
N CYS A 535 17.88 12.74 -7.82
CA CYS A 535 17.88 12.76 -6.35
C CYS A 535 18.87 13.77 -5.73
N GLY A 536 19.57 14.56 -6.54
CA GLY A 536 20.52 15.59 -6.09
C GLY A 536 21.94 15.09 -5.80
N PHE A 537 22.34 13.96 -6.36
CA PHE A 537 23.72 13.45 -6.30
C PHE A 537 24.39 13.52 -7.68
N ASP A 538 25.72 13.67 -7.73
CA ASP A 538 26.42 13.71 -9.03
C ASP A 538 26.33 12.38 -9.81
N ARG A 539 26.43 11.25 -9.08
CA ARG A 539 26.38 9.88 -9.60
C ARG A 539 26.21 8.85 -8.47
N ARG A 540 26.01 7.58 -8.83
CA ARG A 540 26.09 6.46 -7.89
C ARG A 540 27.52 6.30 -7.35
N ASN A 541 27.66 6.15 -6.04
CA ASN A 541 28.91 5.68 -5.44
C ASN A 541 28.94 4.14 -5.50
N PRO A 542 29.88 3.50 -6.20
CA PRO A 542 29.93 2.05 -6.30
C PRO A 542 30.34 1.36 -4.99
N ASP A 543 31.11 2.02 -4.13
CA ASP A 543 31.64 1.43 -2.89
C ASP A 543 30.68 1.64 -1.70
N ALA A 544 29.90 2.71 -1.74
CA ALA A 544 28.91 3.04 -0.72
C ALA A 544 27.67 3.69 -1.36
N PRO A 545 26.83 2.90 -2.06
CA PRO A 545 25.67 3.45 -2.78
C PRO A 545 24.71 4.14 -1.84
N GLN A 546 24.22 5.31 -2.24
CA GLN A 546 23.36 6.15 -1.40
C GLN A 546 21.93 5.60 -1.26
N PHE A 547 21.54 4.68 -2.14
CA PHE A 547 20.23 4.04 -2.14
C PHE A 547 20.33 2.52 -2.17
N THR A 548 19.23 1.88 -1.82
CA THR A 548 18.97 0.48 -2.13
C THR A 548 18.45 0.43 -3.56
N ASP A 549 19.32 0.05 -4.49
CA ASP A 549 19.08 0.07 -5.95
C ASP A 549 19.31 -1.31 -6.61
N HIS A 550 19.31 -2.36 -5.79
CA HIS A 550 19.53 -3.76 -6.15
C HIS A 550 18.64 -4.24 -7.29
N CYS A 551 17.40 -3.75 -7.40
CA CYS A 551 16.50 -4.06 -8.52
C CYS A 551 17.14 -3.79 -9.90
N PHE A 552 18.04 -2.81 -9.99
CA PHE A 552 18.78 -2.46 -11.20
C PHE A 552 20.17 -3.11 -11.25
N THR A 553 20.84 -3.25 -10.10
CA THR A 553 22.27 -3.55 -10.00
C THR A 553 22.59 -4.97 -9.55
N GLY A 554 21.68 -5.62 -8.82
CA GLY A 554 21.92 -6.86 -8.07
C GLY A 554 22.73 -6.68 -6.78
N ASP A 555 23.07 -5.44 -6.40
CA ASP A 555 23.83 -5.11 -5.19
C ASP A 555 22.89 -4.93 -3.99
N TYR A 556 22.56 -6.06 -3.35
CA TYR A 556 21.71 -6.10 -2.15
C TYR A 556 22.49 -5.63 -0.92
N PRO A 557 21.94 -4.68 -0.11
CA PRO A 557 22.63 -4.15 1.06
C PRO A 557 22.61 -5.07 2.29
N THR A 558 21.91 -6.21 2.23
CA THR A 558 21.85 -7.21 3.30
C THR A 558 22.07 -8.61 2.73
N ASP A 559 22.42 -9.54 3.61
CA ASP A 559 22.43 -10.96 3.26
C ASP A 559 20.99 -11.43 2.94
N LEU A 560 20.88 -12.30 1.94
CA LEU A 560 19.62 -12.87 1.48
C LEU A 560 19.48 -14.32 1.97
N VAL A 561 19.60 -14.51 3.29
CA VAL A 561 19.71 -15.84 3.94
C VAL A 561 18.64 -16.83 3.48
N ASP A 562 17.39 -16.39 3.39
CA ASP A 562 16.26 -17.23 2.97
C ASP A 562 16.24 -17.51 1.46
N PHE A 563 16.93 -16.71 0.65
CA PHE A 563 17.04 -16.93 -0.79
C PHE A 563 18.27 -17.80 -1.15
N GLU A 564 19.40 -17.57 -0.48
CA GLU A 564 20.68 -18.23 -0.78
C GLU A 564 20.84 -19.61 -0.12
N GLY A 565 20.11 -19.89 0.97
CA GLY A 565 20.25 -21.15 1.72
C GLY A 565 19.67 -22.39 1.02
N GLU A 566 20.42 -23.50 1.06
CA GLU A 566 20.08 -24.78 0.40
C GLU A 566 18.81 -25.47 0.96
N GLU A 567 18.40 -25.17 2.20
CA GLU A 567 17.23 -25.77 2.84
C GLU A 567 15.90 -25.05 2.55
N ASN A 568 15.89 -23.99 1.73
CA ASN A 568 14.80 -23.00 1.66
C ASN A 568 13.68 -23.30 0.64
N HIS A 569 13.67 -24.47 0.00
CA HIS A 569 12.68 -24.81 -1.03
C HIS A 569 11.36 -25.43 -0.52
N ARG A 570 11.15 -25.56 0.80
CA ARG A 570 9.90 -26.09 1.35
C ARG A 570 8.98 -24.95 1.80
N ALA A 571 7.98 -24.66 0.98
CA ALA A 571 6.84 -23.84 1.39
C ALA A 571 6.20 -24.44 2.67
N PRO A 572 5.73 -23.61 3.62
CA PRO A 572 5.02 -24.10 4.80
C PRO A 572 3.87 -25.03 4.38
N GLY A 573 3.77 -26.21 5.00
CA GLY A 573 2.61 -27.08 4.83
C GLY A 573 1.38 -26.39 5.42
N LEU A 574 0.47 -25.92 4.57
CA LEU A 574 -0.74 -25.21 4.98
C LEU A 574 -1.93 -26.18 5.12
N LEU A 575 -2.75 -25.94 6.14
CA LEU A 575 -4.18 -26.27 6.07
C LEU A 575 -4.81 -25.25 5.11
N LYS A 576 -5.55 -25.72 4.10
CA LYS A 576 -6.38 -24.83 3.27
C LYS A 576 -7.48 -24.25 4.16
N ASP A 577 -7.57 -22.92 4.21
CA ASP A 577 -8.67 -22.19 4.84
C ASP A 577 -9.96 -22.34 4.03
#